data_AF-A0A6I2GA40-F1
#
_entry.id   AF-A0A6I2GA40-F1
#
_cell.length_a   1.000
_cell.length_b   1.000
_cell.length_c   1.000
_cell.angle_alpha   90.00
_cell.angle_beta   90.00
_cell.angle_gamma   90.00
#
_symmetry.space_group_name_H-M   'P 1'
#
loop_
_entity.id
_entity.type
_entity.pdbx_description
1 polymer ?
#
loop_
_entity_poly.entity_id
_entity_poly.type
_entity_poly.pdbx_seq_one_letter_code
_entity_poly.pdbx_strand_id
1 'polypeptide(L)'
;MTDATTPAEPQSAPLDRIMELQRAGRLASDFPVITALLRELDPAQLRLAGQLLARVDPADIRAAHPSTPVLNVALTGHGTLNTLVPALTAELARHGLLLCPVVSDYNGYVFDLSEPDSRLFAARPDLVVCVLDPMMVFDDIATPWDVPAVAAALAEKERLIEWLVTRFEATSGATLVLNTLPLPRRLAAQLVDHRSRAALGAAWRRTNARLLELPERHPSTVVIDLDPLLAEGIPAEDVRLSTYAKVHLSPELFGRFARELGHLARHLTGRTKKVLAVDLDNTMWGGVLGDDGMAGIQVADSYRGEAFRAFQRVVRQLGSQGVLLTAISKNDIEPVREVLRDHPDMTVREGDFVRVTANWLPKPDNLRETAAVLNLDPDSFVFVDDSPYECGLMRYELPQVSTVQVDAEPALHVERLLADGWFDVRELTTEDRSRPELYRGESARSDFLQEFESTADYLRELRIEVRLTRAEVADIQRVSQITLRTNQFNMTTLRLQPADVQALLADPAALVLTVRARDRFGENGMVGAIFVRREGADAHIENFLLSCRVFSRGIEQACLAGLLEHLRGQGCESVLGAHRATAKNAGVRDLYSRFGFERYRDDGAETTYRHPLRDVLAVPEHVRLLFDVPEKETAL
;
A
#
# COMPACT_ATOMS: atom_id res chain seq x y z
N MET A 1 -27.72 -38.88 30.28
CA MET A 1 -27.86 -37.53 29.70
C MET A 1 -26.55 -37.20 29.01
N THR A 2 -26.45 -37.64 27.76
CA THR A 2 -25.32 -37.38 26.86
C THR A 2 -25.71 -36.17 26.03
N ASP A 3 -25.04 -35.06 26.27
CA ASP A 3 -25.23 -33.82 25.53
C ASP A 3 -24.63 -34.01 24.13
N ALA A 4 -25.51 -34.06 23.13
CA ALA A 4 -25.13 -34.21 21.74
C ALA A 4 -24.69 -32.84 21.23
N THR A 5 -23.38 -32.69 21.04
CA THR A 5 -22.77 -31.58 20.32
C THR A 5 -23.42 -31.50 18.94
N THR A 6 -24.19 -30.44 18.70
CA THR A 6 -24.72 -30.10 17.38
C THR A 6 -23.56 -30.01 16.39
N PRO A 7 -23.55 -30.78 15.29
CA PRO A 7 -22.51 -30.64 14.29
C PRO A 7 -22.65 -29.25 13.65
N ALA A 8 -21.54 -28.51 13.57
CA ALA A 8 -21.47 -27.26 12.84
C ALA A 8 -21.98 -27.48 11.40
N GLU A 9 -22.87 -26.60 10.93
CA GLU A 9 -23.34 -26.63 9.54
C GLU A 9 -22.13 -26.64 8.60
N PRO A 10 -22.14 -27.45 7.53
CA PRO A 10 -21.07 -27.43 6.53
C PRO A 10 -21.04 -26.02 5.95
N GLN A 11 -19.92 -25.30 6.15
CA GLN A 11 -19.72 -23.98 5.57
C GLN A 11 -19.85 -24.11 4.04
N SER A 12 -20.88 -23.47 3.47
CA SER A 12 -21.04 -23.35 2.02
C SER A 12 -19.78 -22.75 1.41
N ALA A 13 -19.36 -23.22 0.23
CA ALA A 13 -18.19 -22.65 -0.44
C ALA A 13 -18.33 -21.12 -0.59
N PRO A 14 -17.25 -20.33 -0.50
CA PRO A 14 -17.37 -18.87 -0.39
C PRO A 14 -18.17 -18.20 -1.52
N LEU A 15 -18.07 -18.73 -2.75
CA LEU A 15 -18.86 -18.22 -3.88
C LEU A 15 -20.36 -18.50 -3.72
N ASP A 16 -20.74 -19.69 -3.26
CA ASP A 16 -22.15 -20.04 -3.02
C ASP A 16 -22.76 -19.10 -1.98
N ARG A 17 -21.98 -18.76 -0.95
CA ARG A 17 -22.40 -17.80 0.07
C ARG A 17 -22.64 -16.41 -0.50
N ILE A 18 -21.77 -15.92 -1.39
CA ILE A 18 -21.98 -14.64 -2.09
C ILE A 18 -23.26 -14.70 -2.94
N MET A 19 -23.50 -15.82 -3.64
CA MET A 19 -24.72 -16.01 -4.43
C MET A 19 -25.99 -16.04 -3.56
N GLU A 20 -25.94 -16.62 -2.36
CA GLU A 20 -27.04 -16.56 -1.39
C GLU A 20 -27.33 -15.13 -0.94
N LEU A 21 -26.29 -14.37 -0.58
CA LEU A 21 -26.42 -12.95 -0.21
C LEU A 21 -27.00 -12.12 -1.36
N GLN A 22 -26.61 -12.43 -2.60
CA GLN A 22 -27.18 -11.81 -3.79
C GLN A 22 -28.67 -12.10 -3.95
N ARG A 23 -29.10 -13.36 -3.80
CA ARG A 23 -30.52 -13.73 -3.87
C ARG A 23 -31.34 -13.10 -2.75
N ALA A 24 -30.73 -12.90 -1.59
CA ALA A 24 -31.35 -12.24 -0.44
C ALA A 24 -31.35 -10.70 -0.53
N GLY A 25 -30.72 -10.10 -1.54
CA GLY A 25 -30.58 -8.63 -1.67
C GLY A 25 -29.68 -8.00 -0.61
N ARG A 26 -28.77 -8.78 -0.01
CA ARG A 26 -27.95 -8.36 1.14
C ARG A 26 -26.50 -7.99 0.78
N LEU A 27 -26.16 -7.91 -0.50
CA LEU A 27 -24.79 -7.59 -0.92
C LEU A 27 -24.30 -6.25 -0.40
N ALA A 28 -25.18 -5.24 -0.33
CA ALA A 28 -24.82 -3.92 0.18
C ALA A 28 -24.66 -3.89 1.71
N SER A 29 -25.58 -4.54 2.44
CA SER A 29 -25.61 -4.53 3.92
C SER A 29 -24.58 -5.46 4.57
N ASP A 30 -24.13 -6.48 3.86
CA ASP A 30 -23.14 -7.46 4.34
C ASP A 30 -21.80 -7.31 3.60
N PHE A 31 -21.48 -6.12 3.09
CA PHE A 31 -20.24 -5.87 2.34
C PHE A 31 -18.96 -6.33 3.07
N PRO A 32 -18.79 -6.13 4.40
CA PRO A 32 -17.63 -6.64 5.13
C PRO A 32 -17.50 -8.17 5.12
N VAL A 33 -18.63 -8.89 5.14
CA VAL A 33 -18.62 -10.36 5.05
C VAL A 33 -18.16 -10.80 3.67
N ILE A 34 -18.63 -10.11 2.63
CA ILE A 34 -18.23 -10.36 1.24
C ILE A 34 -16.73 -10.12 1.07
N THR A 35 -16.19 -9.04 1.62
CA THR A 35 -14.73 -8.78 1.60
C THR A 35 -13.93 -9.96 2.13
N ALA A 36 -14.37 -10.61 3.21
CA ALA A 36 -13.70 -11.80 3.74
C ALA A 36 -13.80 -12.98 2.76
N LEU A 37 -15.00 -13.27 2.25
CA LEU A 37 -15.25 -14.36 1.29
C LEU A 37 -14.46 -14.20 -0.01
N LEU A 38 -14.33 -12.98 -0.53
CA LEU A 38 -13.58 -12.70 -1.76
C LEU A 38 -12.09 -13.05 -1.65
N ARG A 39 -11.50 -13.02 -0.45
CA ARG A 39 -10.09 -13.36 -0.22
C ARG A 39 -9.80 -14.85 -0.36
N GLU A 40 -10.85 -15.68 -0.31
CA GLU A 40 -10.75 -17.14 -0.41
C GLU A 40 -11.06 -17.66 -1.82
N LEU A 41 -11.50 -16.79 -2.74
CA LEU A 41 -11.86 -17.18 -4.09
C LEU A 41 -10.65 -17.34 -5.01
N ASP A 42 -10.71 -18.37 -5.87
CA ASP A 42 -9.79 -18.47 -6.99
C ASP A 42 -10.07 -17.38 -8.07
N PRO A 43 -9.16 -17.15 -9.02
CA PRO A 43 -9.34 -16.10 -10.02
C PRO A 43 -10.58 -16.25 -10.92
N ALA A 44 -11.09 -17.47 -11.16
CA ALA A 44 -12.29 -17.68 -11.95
C ALA A 44 -13.55 -17.34 -11.15
N GLN A 45 -13.61 -17.80 -9.90
CA GLN A 45 -14.68 -17.49 -8.96
C GLN A 45 -14.73 -15.98 -8.66
N LEU A 46 -13.58 -15.32 -8.52
CA LEU A 46 -13.51 -13.88 -8.27
C LEU A 46 -14.10 -13.06 -9.43
N ARG A 47 -13.88 -13.48 -10.68
CA ARG A 47 -14.53 -12.85 -11.85
C ARG A 47 -16.05 -12.95 -11.79
N LEU A 48 -16.58 -14.11 -11.40
CA LEU A 48 -18.03 -14.31 -11.25
C LEU A 48 -18.59 -13.45 -10.11
N ALA A 49 -17.92 -13.40 -8.96
CA ALA A 49 -18.31 -12.54 -7.85
C ALA A 49 -18.32 -11.06 -8.25
N GLY A 50 -17.32 -10.61 -9.03
CA GLY A 50 -17.26 -9.26 -9.58
C GLY A 50 -18.47 -8.90 -10.44
N GLN A 51 -18.99 -9.82 -11.24
CA GLN A 51 -20.20 -9.60 -12.05
C GLN A 51 -21.46 -9.41 -11.19
N LEU A 52 -21.51 -10.05 -10.02
CA LEU A 52 -22.60 -9.86 -9.06
C LEU A 52 -22.49 -8.52 -8.35
N LEU A 53 -21.29 -8.17 -7.88
CA LEU A 53 -21.04 -6.95 -7.11
C LEU A 53 -21.16 -5.68 -7.95
N ALA A 54 -20.74 -5.71 -9.21
CA ALA A 54 -20.85 -4.56 -10.12
C ALA A 54 -22.30 -4.14 -10.43
N ARG A 55 -23.30 -4.93 -10.01
CA ARG A 55 -24.73 -4.59 -10.14
C ARG A 55 -25.28 -3.83 -8.92
N VAL A 56 -24.52 -3.74 -7.84
CA VAL A 56 -24.88 -3.03 -6.62
C VAL A 56 -24.48 -1.58 -6.76
N ASP A 57 -25.37 -0.64 -6.42
CA ASP A 57 -25.02 0.78 -6.42
C ASP A 57 -24.01 1.06 -5.29
N PRO A 58 -22.83 1.63 -5.57
CA PRO A 58 -21.88 2.04 -4.54
C PRO A 58 -22.50 2.95 -3.46
N ALA A 59 -23.53 3.75 -3.80
CA ALA A 59 -24.22 4.60 -2.84
C ALA A 59 -24.90 3.79 -1.72
N ASP A 60 -25.46 2.62 -2.04
CA ASP A 60 -26.11 1.74 -1.07
C ASP A 60 -25.10 1.13 -0.10
N ILE A 61 -23.95 0.68 -0.61
CA ILE A 61 -22.85 0.18 0.21
C ILE A 61 -22.32 1.29 1.13
N ARG A 62 -22.15 2.51 0.59
CA ARG A 62 -21.68 3.66 1.37
C ARG A 62 -22.68 4.07 2.45
N ALA A 63 -23.98 3.98 2.19
CA ALA A 63 -25.02 4.25 3.17
C ALA A 63 -25.02 3.21 4.31
N ALA A 64 -24.86 1.93 3.98
CA ALA A 64 -24.79 0.84 4.97
C ALA A 64 -23.47 0.81 5.74
N HIS A 65 -22.36 1.19 5.09
CA HIS A 65 -21.00 1.16 5.63
C HIS A 65 -20.23 2.47 5.36
N PRO A 66 -20.57 3.58 6.05
CA PRO A 66 -19.96 4.89 5.82
C PRO A 66 -18.44 4.96 6.05
N SER A 67 -17.89 4.02 6.83
CA SER A 67 -16.46 3.91 7.11
C SER A 67 -15.65 3.19 6.03
N THR A 68 -16.31 2.61 5.02
CA THR A 68 -15.61 1.94 3.91
C THR A 68 -14.94 2.98 3.04
N PRO A 69 -13.62 2.93 2.83
CA PRO A 69 -12.96 3.88 1.95
C PRO A 69 -13.44 3.72 0.53
N VAL A 70 -13.64 4.85 -0.12
CA VAL A 70 -14.09 4.93 -1.51
C VAL A 70 -12.91 5.31 -2.37
N LEU A 71 -12.80 4.69 -3.54
CA LEU A 71 -11.86 5.09 -4.58
C LEU A 71 -12.63 5.40 -5.86
N ASN A 72 -12.49 6.64 -6.33
CA ASN A 72 -13.05 7.06 -7.61
C ASN A 72 -12.04 6.69 -8.70
N VAL A 73 -12.43 5.74 -9.57
CA VAL A 73 -11.54 5.26 -10.64
C VAL A 73 -12.16 5.60 -11.98
N ALA A 74 -11.44 6.38 -12.77
CA ALA A 74 -11.81 6.61 -14.16
C ALA A 74 -11.12 5.60 -15.08
N LEU A 75 -11.87 5.02 -16.01
CA LEU A 75 -11.38 4.07 -17.00
C LEU A 75 -11.55 4.68 -18.39
N THR A 76 -10.45 4.82 -19.13
CA THR A 76 -10.44 5.27 -20.52
C THR A 76 -9.47 4.41 -21.34
N GLY A 77 -9.58 4.44 -22.66
CA GLY A 77 -8.73 3.64 -23.54
C GLY A 77 -9.18 3.69 -24.98
N HIS A 78 -8.51 2.90 -25.82
CA HIS A 78 -8.88 2.72 -27.21
C HIS A 78 -10.08 1.77 -27.36
N GLY A 79 -9.99 0.55 -26.80
CA GLY A 79 -11.07 -0.44 -26.80
C GLY A 79 -12.24 -0.19 -25.83
N THR A 80 -13.21 -1.11 -25.84
CA THR A 80 -14.34 -1.16 -24.90
C THR A 80 -13.90 -1.73 -23.55
N LEU A 81 -14.20 -1.04 -22.45
CA LEU A 81 -13.67 -1.36 -21.10
C LEU A 81 -14.71 -1.79 -20.06
N ASN A 82 -15.99 -1.90 -20.43
CA ASN A 82 -17.05 -2.28 -19.48
C ASN A 82 -16.81 -3.63 -18.79
N THR A 83 -16.04 -4.53 -19.41
CA THR A 83 -15.68 -5.85 -18.86
C THR A 83 -14.59 -5.78 -17.80
N LEU A 84 -13.84 -4.68 -17.69
CA LEU A 84 -12.85 -4.45 -16.64
C LEU A 84 -13.51 -4.08 -15.31
N VAL A 85 -14.65 -3.36 -15.35
CA VAL A 85 -15.34 -2.88 -14.13
C VAL A 85 -15.68 -4.01 -13.15
N PRO A 86 -16.29 -5.15 -13.57
CA PRO A 86 -16.54 -6.26 -12.66
C PRO A 86 -15.28 -6.82 -11.99
N ALA A 87 -14.20 -7.00 -12.76
CA ALA A 87 -12.94 -7.52 -12.23
C ALA A 87 -12.35 -6.55 -11.20
N LEU A 88 -12.33 -5.26 -11.52
CA LEU A 88 -11.84 -4.21 -10.63
C LEU A 88 -12.71 -4.08 -9.37
N THR A 89 -14.03 -4.21 -9.50
CA THR A 89 -14.97 -4.18 -8.37
C THR A 89 -14.64 -5.29 -7.37
N ALA A 90 -14.40 -6.51 -7.86
CA ALA A 90 -14.05 -7.64 -7.00
C ALA A 90 -12.70 -7.43 -6.29
N GLU A 91 -11.67 -6.97 -7.01
CA GLU A 91 -10.33 -6.78 -6.45
C GLU A 91 -10.29 -5.65 -5.41
N LEU A 92 -10.96 -4.52 -5.66
CA LEU A 92 -11.07 -3.46 -4.67
C LEU A 92 -11.87 -3.93 -3.44
N ALA A 93 -13.00 -4.61 -3.65
CA ALA A 93 -13.81 -5.13 -2.54
C ALA A 93 -13.05 -6.18 -1.70
N ARG A 94 -12.19 -7.00 -2.32
CA ARG A 94 -11.29 -7.96 -1.64
C ARG A 94 -10.29 -7.27 -0.71
N HIS A 95 -9.86 -6.05 -1.08
CA HIS A 95 -9.05 -5.16 -0.24
C HIS A 95 -9.87 -4.27 0.71
N GLY A 96 -11.19 -4.46 0.78
CA GLY A 96 -12.10 -3.67 1.60
C GLY A 96 -12.20 -2.21 1.16
N LEU A 97 -12.11 -1.98 -0.15
CA LEU A 97 -12.27 -0.69 -0.81
C LEU A 97 -13.55 -0.73 -1.66
N LEU A 98 -14.27 0.39 -1.68
CA LEU A 98 -15.44 0.56 -2.53
C LEU A 98 -15.03 1.27 -3.83
N LEU A 99 -15.28 0.62 -4.97
CA LEU A 99 -15.07 1.21 -6.29
C LEU A 99 -16.23 2.13 -6.66
N CYS A 100 -15.93 3.37 -7.04
CA CYS A 100 -16.83 4.27 -7.76
C CYS A 100 -16.28 4.45 -9.18
N PRO A 101 -16.74 3.67 -10.17
CA PRO A 101 -16.16 3.68 -11.50
C PRO A 101 -16.79 4.77 -12.39
N VAL A 102 -15.96 5.45 -13.18
CA VAL A 102 -16.39 6.28 -14.30
C VAL A 102 -15.76 5.70 -15.56
N VAL A 103 -16.59 5.21 -16.49
CA VAL A 103 -16.10 4.61 -17.74
C VAL A 103 -16.35 5.60 -18.87
N SER A 104 -15.30 5.92 -19.61
CA SER A 104 -15.35 6.74 -20.80
C SER A 104 -15.97 6.00 -21.99
N ASP A 105 -16.34 6.77 -23.00
CA ASP A 105 -16.81 6.23 -24.28
C ASP A 105 -15.67 5.56 -25.05
N TYR A 106 -16.03 4.72 -26.02
CA TYR A 106 -15.09 4.03 -26.90
C TYR A 106 -14.11 5.00 -27.57
N ASN A 107 -12.81 4.69 -27.52
CA ASN A 107 -11.73 5.49 -28.10
C ASN A 107 -11.69 6.95 -27.60
N GLY A 108 -12.09 7.20 -26.35
CA GLY A 108 -12.14 8.54 -25.74
C GLY A 108 -10.81 9.05 -25.16
N TYR A 109 -9.80 8.19 -25.03
CA TYR A 109 -8.62 8.46 -24.18
C TYR A 109 -7.83 9.72 -24.51
N VAL A 110 -7.75 10.10 -25.79
CA VAL A 110 -7.05 11.34 -26.19
C VAL A 110 -7.77 12.56 -25.63
N PHE A 111 -9.09 12.65 -25.85
CA PHE A 111 -9.91 13.77 -25.39
C PHE A 111 -10.00 13.79 -23.87
N ASP A 112 -10.21 12.64 -23.24
CA ASP A 112 -10.37 12.53 -21.80
C ASP A 112 -9.14 13.01 -21.03
N LEU A 113 -7.94 12.72 -21.53
CA LEU A 113 -6.67 13.07 -20.89
C LEU A 113 -6.12 14.43 -21.33
N SER A 114 -6.58 15.00 -22.46
CA SER A 114 -6.12 16.31 -22.94
C SER A 114 -6.95 17.49 -22.45
N GLU A 115 -8.26 17.30 -22.26
CA GLU A 115 -9.19 18.40 -21.96
C GLU A 115 -9.54 18.46 -20.47
N PRO A 116 -9.19 19.55 -19.74
CA PRO A 116 -9.48 19.69 -18.30
C PRO A 116 -10.96 19.60 -17.92
N ASP A 117 -11.85 19.99 -18.83
CA ASP A 117 -13.31 19.97 -18.62
C ASP A 117 -13.96 18.63 -19.03
N SER A 118 -13.15 17.60 -19.31
CA SER A 118 -13.66 16.28 -19.67
C SER A 118 -14.51 15.68 -18.54
N ARG A 119 -15.45 14.80 -18.91
CA ARG A 119 -16.26 14.05 -17.95
C ARG A 119 -15.38 13.25 -16.98
N LEU A 120 -14.20 12.84 -17.43
CA LEU A 120 -13.21 12.12 -16.63
C LEU A 120 -12.71 12.98 -15.47
N PHE A 121 -12.28 14.22 -15.73
CA PHE A 121 -11.79 15.12 -14.67
C PHE A 121 -12.92 15.67 -13.79
N ALA A 122 -14.12 15.89 -14.34
CA ALA A 122 -15.28 16.32 -13.56
C ALA A 122 -15.63 15.35 -12.41
N ALA A 123 -15.30 14.06 -12.57
CA ALA A 123 -15.49 13.05 -11.54
C ALA A 123 -14.49 13.15 -10.37
N ARG A 124 -13.44 13.98 -10.49
CA ARG A 124 -12.32 14.11 -9.54
C ARG A 124 -11.78 12.72 -9.13
N PRO A 125 -11.29 11.93 -10.10
CA PRO A 125 -10.83 10.58 -9.84
C PRO A 125 -9.59 10.58 -8.93
N ASP A 126 -9.47 9.56 -8.08
CA ASP A 126 -8.24 9.28 -7.34
C ASP A 126 -7.23 8.54 -8.22
N LEU A 127 -7.76 7.71 -9.15
CA LEU A 127 -7.01 6.88 -10.08
C LEU A 127 -7.61 6.98 -11.49
N VAL A 128 -6.76 7.14 -12.50
CA VAL A 128 -7.15 7.15 -13.90
C VAL A 128 -6.42 6.04 -14.62
N VAL A 129 -7.14 5.08 -15.18
CA VAL A 129 -6.58 3.93 -15.89
C VAL A 129 -6.81 4.13 -17.38
N CYS A 130 -5.74 4.35 -18.13
CA CYS A 130 -5.76 4.41 -19.58
C CYS A 130 -5.25 3.09 -20.16
N VAL A 131 -6.20 2.27 -20.64
CA VAL A 131 -5.92 0.93 -21.16
C VAL A 131 -5.43 1.02 -22.59
N LEU A 132 -4.20 0.58 -22.81
CA LEU A 132 -3.55 0.49 -24.11
C LEU A 132 -3.76 -0.91 -24.71
N ASP A 133 -4.15 -0.96 -25.98
CA ASP A 133 -4.38 -2.22 -26.68
C ASP A 133 -3.76 -2.22 -28.09
N PRO A 134 -3.51 -3.39 -28.68
CA PRO A 134 -2.77 -3.49 -29.95
C PRO A 134 -3.48 -2.81 -31.12
N MET A 135 -4.81 -2.71 -31.08
CA MET A 135 -5.59 -2.14 -32.17
C MET A 135 -5.42 -0.62 -32.25
N MET A 136 -4.99 0.04 -31.18
CA MET A 136 -4.62 1.46 -31.24
C MET A 136 -3.51 1.75 -32.26
N VAL A 137 -2.71 0.73 -32.62
CA VAL A 137 -1.67 0.81 -33.66
C VAL A 137 -2.24 0.35 -35.00
N PHE A 138 -2.94 -0.79 -35.03
CA PHE A 138 -3.35 -1.43 -36.29
C PHE A 138 -4.61 -0.82 -36.93
N ASP A 139 -5.45 -0.10 -36.18
CA ASP A 139 -6.60 0.62 -36.76
C ASP A 139 -6.16 1.85 -37.59
N ASP A 140 -4.94 2.35 -37.37
CA ASP A 140 -4.36 3.48 -38.10
C ASP A 140 -3.47 3.06 -39.29
N ILE A 141 -3.31 1.75 -39.54
CA ILE A 141 -2.42 1.23 -40.57
C ILE A 141 -3.24 0.62 -41.72
N ALA A 142 -2.93 1.04 -42.95
CA ALA A 142 -3.53 0.47 -44.15
C ALA A 142 -3.07 -0.98 -44.40
N THR A 143 -3.96 -1.80 -44.96
CA THR A 143 -3.63 -3.16 -45.43
C THR A 143 -3.38 -3.14 -46.95
N PRO A 144 -2.29 -3.74 -47.47
CA PRO A 144 -1.24 -4.48 -46.74
C PRO A 144 -0.28 -3.55 -45.98
N TRP A 145 0.23 -4.05 -44.86
CA TRP A 145 1.19 -3.34 -44.01
C TRP A 145 2.57 -4.00 -44.05
N ASP A 146 3.61 -3.23 -43.75
CA ASP A 146 4.98 -3.72 -43.54
C ASP A 146 5.50 -3.32 -42.16
N VAL A 147 6.65 -3.88 -41.75
CA VAL A 147 7.23 -3.62 -40.43
C VAL A 147 7.63 -2.14 -40.26
N PRO A 148 8.22 -1.45 -41.26
CA PRO A 148 8.46 -0.02 -41.19
C PRO A 148 7.20 0.82 -40.89
N ALA A 149 6.07 0.53 -41.52
CA ALA A 149 4.81 1.23 -41.25
C ALA A 149 4.33 1.02 -39.80
N VAL A 150 4.39 -0.22 -39.30
CA VAL A 150 4.02 -0.53 -37.90
C VAL A 150 4.98 0.17 -36.92
N ALA A 151 6.28 0.20 -37.22
CA ALA A 151 7.27 0.89 -36.39
C ALA A 151 7.05 2.42 -36.36
N ALA A 152 6.64 3.01 -37.48
CA ALA A 152 6.29 4.44 -37.55
C ALA A 152 5.04 4.75 -36.72
N ALA A 153 4.00 3.93 -36.83
CA ALA A 153 2.77 4.07 -36.04
C ALA A 153 3.04 3.92 -34.52
N LEU A 154 3.85 2.93 -34.12
CA LEU A 154 4.29 2.76 -32.73
C LEU A 154 5.00 4.02 -32.20
N ALA A 155 5.91 4.59 -32.99
CA ALA A 155 6.64 5.80 -32.61
C ALA A 155 5.74 7.05 -32.53
N GLU A 156 4.65 7.09 -33.30
CA GLU A 156 3.63 8.13 -33.20
C GLU A 156 2.79 7.97 -31.94
N LYS A 157 2.34 6.75 -31.64
CA LYS A 157 1.56 6.46 -30.43
C LYS A 157 2.36 6.70 -29.16
N GLU A 158 3.64 6.35 -29.16
CA GLU A 158 4.56 6.68 -28.07
C GLU A 158 4.60 8.19 -27.79
N ARG A 159 4.81 9.01 -28.83
CA ARG A 159 4.82 10.49 -28.71
C ARG A 159 3.49 11.05 -28.22
N LEU A 160 2.38 10.50 -28.71
CA LEU A 160 1.05 10.89 -28.27
C LEU A 160 0.83 10.56 -26.80
N ILE A 161 1.17 9.34 -26.36
CA ILE A 161 1.01 8.91 -24.97
C ILE A 161 1.86 9.79 -24.04
N GLU A 162 3.12 10.05 -24.39
CA GLU A 162 3.98 10.92 -23.57
C GLU A 162 3.43 12.35 -23.46
N TRP A 163 2.89 12.89 -24.55
CA TRP A 163 2.21 14.19 -24.53
C TRP A 163 0.97 14.18 -23.63
N LEU A 164 0.14 13.13 -23.69
CA LEU A 164 -1.06 12.98 -22.84
C LEU A 164 -0.67 12.86 -21.37
N VAL A 165 0.37 12.10 -21.04
CA VAL A 165 0.91 11.97 -19.68
C VAL A 165 1.35 13.34 -19.16
N THR A 166 2.12 14.10 -19.95
CA THR A 166 2.56 15.45 -19.56
C THR A 166 1.38 16.39 -19.33
N ARG A 167 0.36 16.33 -20.18
CA ARG A 167 -0.86 17.14 -20.03
C ARG A 167 -1.67 16.76 -18.80
N PHE A 168 -1.80 15.46 -18.56
CA PHE A 168 -2.50 14.94 -17.40
C PHE A 168 -1.86 15.42 -16.09
N GLU A 169 -0.54 15.30 -15.96
CA GLU A 169 0.18 15.76 -14.75
C GLU A 169 0.04 17.27 -14.52
N ALA A 170 -0.08 18.08 -15.57
CA ALA A 170 -0.30 19.51 -15.46
C ALA A 170 -1.74 19.88 -15.03
N THR A 171 -2.69 18.95 -15.17
CA THR A 171 -4.13 19.23 -15.05
C THR A 171 -4.76 18.52 -13.84
N SER A 172 -4.19 17.40 -13.40
CA SER A 172 -4.77 16.52 -12.40
C SER A 172 -3.75 16.08 -11.35
N GLY A 173 -4.17 16.03 -10.09
CA GLY A 173 -3.40 15.44 -8.99
C GLY A 173 -3.61 13.93 -8.82
N ALA A 174 -4.46 13.31 -9.66
CA ALA A 174 -4.74 11.88 -9.60
C ALA A 174 -3.53 11.04 -10.09
N THR A 175 -3.52 9.75 -9.77
CA THR A 175 -2.51 8.82 -10.33
C THR A 175 -2.97 8.33 -11.71
N LEU A 176 -2.13 8.46 -12.74
CA LEU A 176 -2.37 7.88 -14.06
C LEU A 176 -1.76 6.47 -14.13
N VAL A 177 -2.51 5.50 -14.63
CA VAL A 177 -2.06 4.13 -14.85
C VAL A 177 -2.15 3.79 -16.32
N LEU A 178 -1.03 3.35 -16.87
CA LEU A 178 -0.95 2.76 -18.21
C LEU A 178 -0.61 1.27 -18.10
N ASN A 179 -0.83 0.53 -19.17
CA ASN A 179 -0.27 -0.82 -19.33
C ASN A 179 0.66 -0.88 -20.54
N THR A 180 1.59 -1.85 -20.57
CA THR A 180 2.36 -2.13 -21.80
C THR A 180 1.46 -2.72 -22.89
N LEU A 181 1.85 -2.58 -24.16
CA LEU A 181 1.09 -3.11 -25.30
C LEU A 181 1.41 -4.60 -25.49
N PRO A 182 0.43 -5.52 -25.44
CA PRO A 182 0.70 -6.91 -25.78
C PRO A 182 0.88 -7.05 -27.30
N LEU A 183 1.65 -8.05 -27.77
CA LEU A 183 1.75 -8.35 -29.21
C LEU A 183 0.98 -9.64 -29.54
N PRO A 184 -0.27 -9.55 -30.06
CA PRO A 184 -1.03 -10.71 -30.47
C PRO A 184 -0.30 -11.57 -31.51
N ARG A 185 -0.25 -12.88 -31.26
CA ARG A 185 0.36 -13.85 -32.18
C ARG A 185 -0.23 -13.77 -33.59
N ARG A 186 -1.53 -13.48 -33.73
CA ARG A 186 -2.21 -13.37 -35.04
C ARG A 186 -1.65 -12.25 -35.92
N LEU A 187 -1.07 -11.20 -35.33
CA LEU A 187 -0.47 -10.08 -36.07
C LEU A 187 0.94 -10.45 -36.53
N ALA A 188 1.76 -10.96 -35.61
CA ALA A 188 3.11 -11.43 -35.95
C ALA A 188 3.10 -12.59 -36.96
N ALA A 189 2.08 -13.46 -36.91
CA ALA A 189 1.94 -14.60 -37.81
C ALA A 189 1.62 -14.21 -39.27
N GLN A 190 1.19 -12.97 -39.55
CA GLN A 190 0.96 -12.48 -40.91
C GLN A 190 2.27 -12.23 -41.68
N LEU A 191 3.38 -12.01 -40.97
CA LEU A 191 4.70 -11.94 -41.56
C LEU A 191 5.20 -13.35 -41.85
N VAL A 192 5.54 -13.66 -43.09
CA VAL A 192 5.93 -15.02 -43.51
C VAL A 192 7.37 -15.36 -43.14
N ASP A 193 8.27 -14.38 -43.11
CA ASP A 193 9.69 -14.58 -42.85
C ASP A 193 10.08 -14.25 -41.39
N HIS A 194 11.08 -14.98 -40.88
CA HIS A 194 11.58 -14.80 -39.51
C HIS A 194 12.24 -13.44 -39.28
N ARG A 195 12.85 -12.83 -40.30
CA ARG A 195 13.53 -11.54 -40.17
C ARG A 195 12.53 -10.42 -39.90
N SER A 196 11.44 -10.35 -40.66
CA SER A 196 10.36 -9.39 -40.44
C SER A 196 9.68 -9.61 -39.10
N ARG A 197 9.42 -10.87 -38.69
CA ARG A 197 8.89 -11.18 -37.35
C ARG A 197 9.80 -10.68 -36.23
N ALA A 198 11.11 -10.91 -36.35
CA ALA A 198 12.08 -10.42 -35.38
C ALA A 198 12.13 -8.89 -35.35
N ALA A 199 12.08 -8.23 -36.51
CA ALA A 199 12.05 -6.78 -36.61
C ALA A 199 10.79 -6.16 -35.97
N LEU A 200 9.61 -6.74 -36.20
CA LEU A 200 8.36 -6.36 -35.54
C LEU A 200 8.48 -6.53 -34.03
N GLY A 201 8.95 -7.70 -33.56
CA GLY A 201 9.13 -7.99 -32.15
C GLY A 201 10.11 -7.05 -31.44
N ALA A 202 11.16 -6.61 -32.15
CA ALA A 202 12.13 -5.63 -31.63
C ALA A 202 11.54 -4.21 -31.57
N ALA A 203 10.79 -3.78 -32.59
CA ALA A 203 10.11 -2.49 -32.56
C ALA A 203 9.09 -2.41 -31.42
N TRP A 204 8.27 -3.45 -31.27
CA TRP A 204 7.24 -3.54 -30.22
C TRP A 204 7.83 -3.49 -28.81
N ARG A 205 8.88 -4.28 -28.54
CA ARG A 205 9.56 -4.30 -27.23
C ARG A 205 10.26 -2.99 -26.91
N ARG A 206 10.81 -2.28 -27.90
CA ARG A 206 11.38 -0.94 -27.67
C ARG A 206 10.31 0.06 -27.26
N THR A 207 9.12 0.02 -27.87
CA THR A 207 8.00 0.87 -27.45
C THR A 207 7.55 0.53 -26.04
N ASN A 208 7.40 -0.75 -25.69
CA ASN A 208 7.05 -1.14 -24.33
C ASN A 208 8.11 -0.72 -23.29
N ALA A 209 9.40 -0.86 -23.61
CA ALA A 209 10.48 -0.38 -22.75
C ALA A 209 10.36 1.12 -22.47
N ARG A 210 10.09 1.93 -23.50
CA ARG A 210 9.91 3.38 -23.35
C ARG A 210 8.65 3.75 -22.55
N LEU A 211 7.57 2.96 -22.67
CA LEU A 211 6.41 3.12 -21.79
C LEU A 211 6.79 2.85 -20.33
N LEU A 212 7.57 1.79 -20.07
CA LEU A 212 8.04 1.44 -18.72
C LEU A 212 9.03 2.47 -18.13
N GLU A 213 9.68 3.26 -18.97
CA GLU A 213 10.57 4.38 -18.58
C GLU A 213 9.80 5.68 -18.26
N LEU A 214 8.49 5.77 -18.56
CA LEU A 214 7.69 6.99 -18.28
C LEU A 214 7.65 7.38 -16.79
N PRO A 215 7.47 6.45 -15.82
CA PRO A 215 7.41 6.80 -14.40
C PRO A 215 8.67 7.50 -13.86
N GLU A 216 9.83 7.29 -14.49
CA GLU A 216 11.07 7.98 -14.10
C GLU A 216 11.00 9.49 -14.34
N ARG A 217 10.21 9.91 -15.33
CA ARG A 217 10.06 11.31 -15.78
C ARG A 217 8.74 11.93 -15.32
N HIS A 218 7.74 11.08 -15.04
CA HIS A 218 6.38 11.44 -14.71
C HIS A 218 5.97 10.75 -13.41
N PRO A 219 6.30 11.32 -12.24
CA PRO A 219 6.12 10.67 -10.95
C PRO A 219 4.66 10.32 -10.62
N SER A 220 3.68 10.98 -11.24
CA SER A 220 2.25 10.70 -11.03
C SER A 220 1.73 9.58 -11.94
N THR A 221 2.61 8.99 -12.77
CA THR A 221 2.28 7.91 -13.69
C THR A 221 2.86 6.58 -13.22
N VAL A 222 2.06 5.52 -13.34
CA VAL A 222 2.45 4.13 -13.11
C VAL A 222 2.21 3.36 -14.40
N VAL A 223 3.14 2.49 -14.78
CA VAL A 223 2.97 1.61 -15.94
C VAL A 223 3.05 0.16 -15.48
N ILE A 224 1.97 -0.59 -15.70
CA ILE A 224 1.88 -2.01 -15.38
C ILE A 224 2.37 -2.82 -16.59
N ASP A 225 3.38 -3.65 -16.37
CA ASP A 225 3.87 -4.54 -17.41
C ASP A 225 2.96 -5.77 -17.56
N LEU A 226 2.39 -5.96 -18.75
CA LEU A 226 1.55 -7.11 -19.05
C LEU A 226 2.36 -8.36 -19.42
N ASP A 227 3.64 -8.24 -19.78
CA ASP A 227 4.46 -9.40 -20.19
C ASP A 227 4.57 -10.46 -19.07
N PRO A 228 4.83 -10.10 -17.79
CA PRO A 228 4.80 -11.07 -16.68
C PRO A 228 3.44 -11.74 -16.49
N LEU A 229 2.34 -11.00 -16.65
CA LEU A 229 0.99 -11.54 -16.52
C LEU A 229 0.68 -12.54 -17.65
N LEU A 230 1.11 -12.22 -18.87
CA LEU A 230 0.97 -13.11 -20.03
C LEU A 230 1.85 -14.37 -19.91
N ALA A 231 2.99 -14.28 -19.21
CA ALA A 231 3.86 -15.42 -18.96
C ALA A 231 3.22 -16.50 -18.07
N GLU A 232 2.13 -16.19 -17.36
CA GLU A 232 1.29 -17.18 -16.67
C GLU A 232 0.50 -18.09 -17.63
N GLY A 233 0.61 -17.87 -18.95
CA GLY A 233 -0.07 -18.70 -19.96
C GLY A 233 -1.50 -18.25 -20.27
N ILE A 234 -1.89 -17.05 -19.85
CA ILE A 234 -3.19 -16.47 -20.19
C ILE A 234 -3.20 -15.85 -21.60
N PRO A 235 -4.31 -15.93 -22.35
CA PRO A 235 -4.38 -15.33 -23.68
C PRO A 235 -4.41 -13.80 -23.58
N ALA A 236 -3.73 -13.10 -24.49
CA ALA A 236 -3.77 -11.64 -24.54
C ALA A 236 -5.13 -11.09 -24.99
N GLU A 237 -5.82 -11.79 -25.89
CA GLU A 237 -7.11 -11.40 -26.46
C GLU A 237 -8.07 -12.59 -26.56
N ASP A 238 -9.39 -12.36 -26.41
CA ASP A 238 -10.41 -13.22 -27.02
C ASP A 238 -10.76 -12.61 -28.39
N VAL A 239 -10.43 -13.34 -29.46
CA VAL A 239 -10.60 -12.84 -30.85
C VAL A 239 -12.05 -12.48 -31.16
N ARG A 240 -13.03 -13.18 -30.60
CA ARG A 240 -14.47 -12.91 -30.85
C ARG A 240 -14.87 -11.62 -30.17
N LEU A 241 -14.48 -11.42 -28.91
CA LEU A 241 -14.77 -10.19 -28.18
C LEU A 241 -14.04 -8.99 -28.81
N SER A 242 -12.78 -9.17 -29.22
CA SER A 242 -11.99 -8.16 -29.92
C SER A 242 -12.62 -7.75 -31.25
N THR A 243 -13.15 -8.70 -32.02
CA THR A 243 -13.75 -8.43 -33.34
C THR A 243 -15.15 -7.83 -33.23
N TYR A 244 -16.03 -8.43 -32.41
CA TYR A 244 -17.45 -8.09 -32.39
C TYR A 244 -17.84 -7.05 -31.36
N ALA A 245 -17.11 -6.96 -30.25
CA ALA A 245 -17.40 -6.06 -29.14
C ALA A 245 -16.30 -5.02 -28.89
N LYS A 246 -15.23 -5.04 -29.71
CA LYS A 246 -14.08 -4.14 -29.58
C LYS A 246 -13.43 -4.19 -28.19
N VAL A 247 -13.51 -5.34 -27.53
CA VAL A 247 -12.83 -5.64 -26.26
C VAL A 247 -11.52 -6.33 -26.62
N HIS A 248 -10.44 -5.54 -26.70
CA HIS A 248 -9.18 -5.99 -27.32
C HIS A 248 -8.25 -6.77 -26.39
N LEU A 249 -8.54 -6.79 -25.08
CA LEU A 249 -7.84 -7.61 -24.09
C LEU A 249 -8.77 -8.71 -23.56
N SER A 250 -8.22 -9.88 -23.25
CA SER A 250 -9.01 -11.02 -22.77
C SER A 250 -9.60 -10.77 -21.38
N PRO A 251 -10.74 -11.41 -21.02
CA PRO A 251 -11.29 -11.35 -19.66
C PRO A 251 -10.30 -11.85 -18.59
N GLU A 252 -9.48 -12.84 -18.90
CA GLU A 252 -8.44 -13.38 -18.00
C GLU A 252 -7.35 -12.35 -17.73
N LEU A 253 -6.87 -11.67 -18.79
CA LEU A 253 -5.87 -10.61 -18.66
C LEU A 253 -6.43 -9.41 -17.92
N PHE A 254 -7.68 -9.01 -18.16
CA PHE A 254 -8.35 -7.99 -17.33
C PHE A 254 -8.48 -8.40 -15.88
N GLY A 255 -8.68 -9.68 -15.58
CA GLY A 255 -8.65 -10.19 -14.20
C GLY A 255 -7.30 -9.95 -13.53
N ARG A 256 -6.20 -10.29 -14.21
CA ARG A 256 -4.83 -10.05 -13.69
C ARG A 256 -4.49 -8.57 -13.60
N PHE A 257 -4.84 -7.79 -14.61
CA PHE A 257 -4.64 -6.36 -14.62
C PHE A 257 -5.44 -5.66 -13.50
N ALA A 258 -6.69 -6.07 -13.28
CA ALA A 258 -7.50 -5.57 -12.16
C ALA A 258 -6.90 -5.89 -10.78
N ARG A 259 -6.22 -7.03 -10.66
CA ARG A 259 -5.50 -7.42 -9.43
C ARG A 259 -4.35 -6.48 -9.14
N GLU A 260 -3.52 -6.17 -10.14
CA GLU A 260 -2.45 -5.18 -10.02
C GLU A 260 -3.00 -3.78 -9.69
N LEU A 261 -4.11 -3.37 -10.32
CA LEU A 261 -4.81 -2.13 -9.97
C LEU A 261 -5.34 -2.15 -8.53
N GLY A 262 -5.81 -3.30 -8.03
CA GLY A 262 -6.20 -3.51 -6.65
C GLY A 262 -5.04 -3.32 -5.66
N HIS A 263 -3.86 -3.85 -5.99
CA HIS A 263 -2.63 -3.65 -5.20
C HIS A 263 -2.23 -2.17 -5.15
N LEU A 264 -2.29 -1.48 -6.30
CA LEU A 264 -2.03 -0.04 -6.37
C LEU A 264 -3.07 0.78 -5.59
N ALA A 265 -4.36 0.43 -5.70
CA ALA A 265 -5.44 1.06 -4.94
C ALA A 265 -5.25 0.91 -3.42
N ARG A 266 -4.83 -0.29 -2.97
CA ARG A 266 -4.46 -0.54 -1.57
C ARG A 266 -3.29 0.36 -1.13
N HIS A 267 -2.33 0.59 -2.02
CA HIS A 267 -1.22 1.50 -1.76
C HIS A 267 -1.68 2.96 -1.58
N LEU A 268 -2.46 3.49 -2.54
CA LEU A 268 -2.94 4.87 -2.53
C LEU A 268 -3.84 5.18 -1.32
N THR A 269 -4.51 4.16 -0.79
CA THR A 269 -5.38 4.28 0.41
C THR A 269 -4.64 4.05 1.73
N GLY A 270 -3.31 3.88 1.71
CA GLY A 270 -2.48 3.76 2.92
C GLY A 270 -2.60 2.42 3.65
N ARG A 271 -2.93 1.36 2.91
CA ARG A 271 -3.20 0.00 3.42
C ARG A 271 -2.12 -1.02 3.03
N THR A 272 -0.92 -0.56 2.69
CA THR A 272 0.23 -1.46 2.45
C THR A 272 0.66 -2.17 3.71
N LYS A 273 1.06 -3.43 3.57
CA LYS A 273 1.61 -4.21 4.69
C LYS A 273 3.07 -3.82 4.91
N LYS A 274 3.55 -4.05 6.12
CA LYS A 274 4.88 -3.63 6.59
C LYS A 274 5.69 -4.78 7.16
N VAL A 275 5.01 -5.79 7.69
CA VAL A 275 5.64 -6.92 8.41
C VAL A 275 5.24 -8.23 7.75
N LEU A 276 6.23 -9.08 7.53
CA LEU A 276 6.07 -10.48 7.16
C LEU A 276 6.35 -11.33 8.40
N ALA A 277 5.31 -11.91 8.98
CA ALA A 277 5.38 -12.88 10.06
C ALA A 277 5.34 -14.30 9.48
N VAL A 278 6.40 -15.07 9.66
CA VAL A 278 6.50 -16.43 9.13
C VAL A 278 6.52 -17.45 10.28
N ASP A 279 5.84 -18.59 10.07
CA ASP A 279 6.18 -19.80 10.81
C ASP A 279 7.55 -20.35 10.35
N LEU A 280 8.06 -21.33 11.10
CA LEU A 280 9.36 -21.96 10.84
C LEU A 280 9.20 -23.40 10.34
N ASP A 281 8.66 -24.30 11.16
CA ASP A 281 8.47 -25.71 10.79
C ASP A 281 7.52 -25.83 9.59
N ASN A 282 7.88 -26.68 8.64
CA ASN A 282 7.20 -26.89 7.35
C ASN A 282 6.90 -25.63 6.51
N THR A 283 7.46 -24.48 6.90
CA THR A 283 7.27 -23.18 6.23
C THR A 283 8.62 -22.61 5.76
N MET A 284 9.57 -22.41 6.67
CA MET A 284 10.93 -21.94 6.35
C MET A 284 11.90 -23.10 6.14
N TRP A 285 11.60 -24.28 6.68
CA TRP A 285 12.30 -25.55 6.43
C TRP A 285 11.31 -26.70 6.47
N GLY A 286 11.70 -27.87 5.98
CA GLY A 286 10.88 -29.09 6.08
C GLY A 286 11.17 -29.85 7.36
N GLY A 287 10.13 -30.44 7.98
CA GLY A 287 10.25 -31.16 9.24
C GLY A 287 9.89 -30.30 10.45
N VAL A 288 9.94 -30.94 11.62
CA VAL A 288 9.61 -30.33 12.92
C VAL A 288 10.86 -30.32 13.78
N LEU A 289 11.37 -29.13 14.12
CA LEU A 289 12.65 -28.99 14.82
C LEU A 289 12.70 -29.78 16.14
N GLY A 290 11.60 -29.77 16.90
CA GLY A 290 11.51 -30.51 18.16
C GLY A 290 11.63 -32.04 18.03
N ASP A 291 11.22 -32.59 16.87
CA ASP A 291 11.21 -34.03 16.62
C ASP A 291 12.46 -34.49 15.85
N ASP A 292 12.83 -33.75 14.80
CA ASP A 292 13.89 -34.09 13.85
C ASP A 292 15.27 -33.57 14.29
N GLY A 293 15.29 -32.55 15.14
CA GLY A 293 16.50 -31.83 15.53
C GLY A 293 17.13 -31.03 14.38
N MET A 294 18.14 -30.24 14.70
CA MET A 294 18.80 -29.34 13.73
C MET A 294 19.39 -30.06 12.51
N ALA A 295 19.86 -31.31 12.67
CA ALA A 295 20.43 -32.08 11.57
C ALA A 295 19.39 -32.80 10.70
N GLY A 296 18.13 -32.90 11.17
CA GLY A 296 17.05 -33.60 10.49
C GLY A 296 16.12 -32.70 9.67
N ILE A 297 16.11 -31.39 9.93
CA ILE A 297 15.32 -30.44 9.15
C ILE A 297 15.85 -30.28 7.73
N GLN A 298 14.94 -30.17 6.76
CA GLN A 298 15.26 -30.08 5.34
C GLN A 298 15.31 -28.62 4.89
N VAL A 299 16.51 -28.12 4.61
CA VAL A 299 16.70 -26.71 4.24
C VAL A 299 17.17 -26.53 2.80
N ALA A 300 18.15 -27.32 2.34
CA ALA A 300 18.74 -27.21 0.99
C ALA A 300 19.35 -28.52 0.48
N ASP A 301 19.57 -29.48 1.36
CA ASP A 301 20.27 -30.73 1.16
C ASP A 301 19.48 -31.79 0.37
N SER A 302 18.20 -31.51 0.08
CA SER A 302 17.29 -32.38 -0.67
C SER A 302 16.48 -31.62 -1.72
N TYR A 303 15.85 -32.34 -2.65
CA TYR A 303 14.94 -31.74 -3.65
C TYR A 303 13.82 -30.93 -3.00
N ARG A 304 13.29 -31.41 -1.86
CA ARG A 304 12.27 -30.71 -1.09
C ARG A 304 12.88 -29.55 -0.29
N GLY A 305 14.08 -29.72 0.26
CA GLY A 305 14.87 -28.65 0.89
C GLY A 305 15.10 -27.47 -0.05
N GLU A 306 15.53 -27.68 -1.29
CA GLU A 306 15.76 -26.60 -2.26
C GLU A 306 14.53 -25.70 -2.49
N ALA A 307 13.31 -26.23 -2.34
CA ALA A 307 12.10 -25.42 -2.38
C ALA A 307 11.98 -24.47 -1.16
N PHE A 308 12.28 -24.95 0.04
CA PHE A 308 12.36 -24.10 1.24
C PHE A 308 13.47 -23.06 1.12
N ARG A 309 14.64 -23.42 0.58
CA ARG A 309 15.72 -22.47 0.28
C ARG A 309 15.27 -21.37 -0.68
N ALA A 310 14.52 -21.73 -1.72
CA ALA A 310 13.96 -20.76 -2.66
C ALA A 310 12.99 -19.80 -1.97
N PHE A 311 12.13 -20.32 -1.09
CA PHE A 311 11.25 -19.50 -0.26
C PHE A 311 12.03 -18.55 0.66
N GLN A 312 13.04 -19.04 1.38
CA GLN A 312 13.90 -18.22 2.23
C GLN A 312 14.63 -17.11 1.45
N ARG A 313 15.09 -17.38 0.22
CA ARG A 313 15.70 -16.35 -0.64
C ARG A 313 14.72 -15.22 -0.95
N VAL A 314 13.46 -15.54 -1.20
CA VAL A 314 12.39 -14.55 -1.42
C VAL A 314 12.08 -13.77 -0.15
N VAL A 315 11.95 -14.45 1.00
CA VAL A 315 11.75 -13.80 2.31
C VAL A 315 12.90 -12.81 2.60
N ARG A 316 14.14 -13.23 2.39
CA ARG A 316 15.33 -12.36 2.55
C ARG A 316 15.34 -11.21 1.56
N GLN A 317 14.94 -11.44 0.31
CA GLN A 317 14.85 -10.41 -0.71
C GLN A 317 13.85 -9.32 -0.29
N LEU A 318 12.66 -9.70 0.17
CA LEU A 318 11.66 -8.76 0.72
C LEU A 318 12.23 -8.00 1.92
N GLY A 319 12.93 -8.69 2.82
CA GLY A 319 13.61 -8.08 3.97
C GLY A 319 14.62 -7.00 3.56
N SER A 320 15.43 -7.26 2.52
CA SER A 320 16.42 -6.32 1.99
C SER A 320 15.82 -5.03 1.41
N GLN A 321 14.53 -5.06 1.10
CA GLN A 321 13.75 -3.92 0.58
C GLN A 321 12.99 -3.18 1.69
N GLY A 322 13.18 -3.54 2.96
CA GLY A 322 12.59 -2.84 4.09
C GLY A 322 11.28 -3.42 4.62
N VAL A 323 10.92 -4.63 4.19
CA VAL A 323 9.87 -5.43 4.84
C VAL A 323 10.42 -5.92 6.17
N LEU A 324 9.68 -5.74 7.26
CA LEU A 324 10.10 -6.21 8.57
C LEU A 324 9.83 -7.71 8.65
N LEU A 325 10.86 -8.51 8.94
CA LEU A 325 10.71 -9.96 9.09
C LEU A 325 10.54 -10.29 10.57
N THR A 326 9.55 -11.10 10.91
CA THR A 326 9.41 -11.69 12.24
C THR A 326 9.09 -13.18 12.13
N ALA A 327 9.59 -13.98 13.07
CA ALA A 327 9.23 -15.39 13.18
C ALA A 327 8.24 -15.57 14.33
N ILE A 328 7.13 -16.28 14.06
CA ILE A 328 6.13 -16.66 15.06
C ILE A 328 5.90 -18.16 14.93
N SER A 329 6.51 -18.93 15.83
CA SER A 329 6.50 -20.39 15.73
C SER A 329 6.20 -21.07 17.07
N LYS A 330 5.64 -22.28 17.00
CA LYS A 330 5.40 -23.15 18.15
C LYS A 330 6.61 -24.03 18.41
N ASN A 331 7.61 -23.46 19.08
CA ASN A 331 8.90 -24.08 19.32
C ASN A 331 9.52 -23.54 20.62
N ASP A 332 10.55 -24.21 21.12
CA ASP A 332 11.43 -23.65 22.13
C ASP A 332 12.43 -22.66 21.50
N ILE A 333 12.69 -21.53 22.15
CA ILE A 333 13.43 -20.41 21.54
C ILE A 333 14.93 -20.69 21.36
N GLU A 334 15.58 -21.40 22.28
CA GLU A 334 17.01 -21.69 22.17
C GLU A 334 17.36 -22.57 20.95
N PRO A 335 16.69 -23.72 20.71
CA PRO A 335 16.91 -24.51 19.49
C PRO A 335 16.66 -23.72 18.20
N VAL A 336 15.59 -22.91 18.17
CA VAL A 336 15.30 -22.06 17.01
C VAL A 336 16.44 -21.08 16.74
N ARG A 337 16.94 -20.41 17.78
CA ARG A 337 18.07 -19.48 17.66
C ARG A 337 19.35 -20.18 17.18
N GLU A 338 19.62 -21.39 17.68
CA GLU A 338 20.74 -22.22 17.23
C GLU A 338 20.64 -22.52 15.72
N VAL A 339 19.47 -22.96 15.23
CA VAL A 339 19.25 -23.18 13.80
C VAL A 339 19.48 -21.90 12.99
N LEU A 340 18.87 -20.79 13.39
CA LEU A 340 18.95 -19.51 12.66
C LEU A 340 20.37 -18.93 12.62
N ARG A 341 21.21 -19.22 13.62
CA ARG A 341 22.61 -18.79 13.65
C ARG A 341 23.53 -19.76 12.93
N ASP A 342 23.45 -21.03 13.29
CA ASP A 342 24.54 -21.97 13.09
C ASP A 342 24.28 -22.96 11.95
N HIS A 343 23.03 -23.11 11.48
CA HIS A 343 22.73 -24.06 10.40
C HIS A 343 23.37 -23.59 9.08
N PRO A 344 24.25 -24.38 8.44
CA PRO A 344 25.04 -23.91 7.30
C PRO A 344 24.17 -23.51 6.11
N ASP A 345 23.08 -24.24 5.86
CA ASP A 345 22.22 -24.02 4.68
C ASP A 345 21.13 -22.96 4.85
N MET A 346 20.95 -22.42 6.06
CA MET A 346 19.96 -21.36 6.29
C MET A 346 20.33 -20.10 5.51
N THR A 347 19.39 -19.58 4.72
CA THR A 347 19.60 -18.35 3.95
C THR A 347 19.20 -17.13 4.76
N VAL A 348 18.08 -17.22 5.50
CA VAL A 348 17.66 -16.20 6.46
C VAL A 348 18.30 -16.50 7.81
N ARG A 349 18.89 -15.49 8.43
CA ARG A 349 19.62 -15.59 9.71
C ARG A 349 18.86 -14.88 10.83
N GLU A 350 19.24 -15.16 12.08
CA GLU A 350 18.62 -14.51 13.26
C GLU A 350 18.60 -12.96 13.12
N GLY A 351 19.69 -12.36 12.63
CA GLY A 351 19.80 -10.91 12.45
C GLY A 351 18.95 -10.31 11.31
N ASP A 352 18.41 -11.13 10.41
CA ASP A 352 17.46 -10.66 9.39
C ASP A 352 16.06 -10.39 9.99
N PHE A 353 15.74 -11.03 11.12
CA PHE A 353 14.49 -10.81 11.83
C PHE A 353 14.58 -9.60 12.76
N VAL A 354 13.51 -8.78 12.80
CA VAL A 354 13.37 -7.75 13.83
C VAL A 354 12.97 -8.34 15.18
N ARG A 355 12.31 -9.50 15.17
CA ARG A 355 11.93 -10.26 16.36
C ARG A 355 11.69 -11.73 16.01
N VAL A 356 12.19 -12.63 16.86
CA VAL A 356 11.91 -14.07 16.81
C VAL A 356 11.12 -14.44 18.06
N THR A 357 9.88 -14.89 17.87
CA THR A 357 9.00 -15.36 18.94
C THR A 357 8.75 -16.84 18.74
N ALA A 358 9.33 -17.66 19.61
CA ALA A 358 9.12 -19.10 19.64
C ALA A 358 8.70 -19.50 21.06
N ASN A 359 7.45 -19.95 21.20
CA ASN A 359 6.87 -20.45 22.44
C ASN A 359 5.58 -21.24 22.13
N TRP A 360 4.94 -21.79 23.16
CA TRP A 360 3.72 -22.60 23.02
C TRP A 360 2.40 -21.83 23.17
N LEU A 361 2.44 -20.49 23.19
CA LEU A 361 1.23 -19.65 23.21
C LEU A 361 0.54 -19.66 21.84
N PRO A 362 -0.77 -19.30 21.77
CA PRO A 362 -1.45 -19.12 20.49
C PRO A 362 -0.72 -18.09 19.60
N LYS A 363 -0.55 -18.41 18.31
CA LYS A 363 0.13 -17.51 17.35
C LYS A 363 -0.54 -16.14 17.21
N PRO A 364 -1.89 -15.98 17.29
CA PRO A 364 -2.51 -14.67 17.33
C PRO A 364 -2.07 -13.80 18.52
N ASP A 365 -1.90 -14.39 19.71
CA ASP A 365 -1.42 -13.66 20.90
C ASP A 365 0.02 -13.18 20.70
N ASN A 366 0.89 -14.07 20.21
CA ASN A 366 2.27 -13.72 19.86
C ASN A 366 2.33 -12.61 18.80
N LEU A 367 1.40 -12.60 17.83
CA LEU A 367 1.33 -11.54 16.83
C LEU A 367 0.85 -10.22 17.45
N ARG A 368 -0.15 -10.22 18.35
CA ARG A 368 -0.58 -9.02 19.09
C ARG A 368 0.55 -8.42 19.90
N GLU A 369 1.30 -9.26 20.61
CA GLU A 369 2.45 -8.82 21.41
C GLU A 369 3.56 -8.26 20.52
N THR A 370 3.87 -8.94 19.42
CA THR A 370 4.88 -8.49 18.44
C THR A 370 4.46 -7.15 17.82
N ALA A 371 3.18 -7.01 17.46
CA ALA A 371 2.62 -5.76 16.96
C ALA A 371 2.73 -4.63 17.99
N ALA A 372 2.44 -4.90 19.26
CA ALA A 372 2.58 -3.92 20.34
C ALA A 372 4.04 -3.48 20.53
N VAL A 373 4.99 -4.41 20.55
CA VAL A 373 6.42 -4.09 20.70
C VAL A 373 6.99 -3.34 19.51
N LEU A 374 6.56 -3.67 18.30
CA LEU A 374 6.94 -2.91 17.11
C LEU A 374 6.15 -1.59 16.97
N ASN A 375 5.19 -1.32 17.87
CA ASN A 375 4.21 -0.24 17.78
C ASN A 375 3.55 -0.16 16.39
N LEU A 376 3.06 -1.29 15.90
CA LEU A 376 2.35 -1.42 14.62
C LEU A 376 0.95 -1.98 14.83
N ASP A 377 0.04 -1.60 13.94
CA ASP A 377 -1.28 -2.21 13.90
C ASP A 377 -1.20 -3.63 13.31
N PRO A 378 -1.96 -4.62 13.82
CA PRO A 378 -2.03 -5.95 13.22
C PRO A 378 -2.43 -5.95 11.74
N ASP A 379 -3.19 -4.96 11.25
CA ASP A 379 -3.47 -4.77 9.82
C ASP A 379 -2.20 -4.47 9.00
N SER A 380 -1.06 -4.21 9.61
CA SER A 380 0.23 -4.05 8.91
C SER A 380 0.94 -5.38 8.67
N PHE A 381 0.40 -6.51 9.13
CA PHE A 381 1.05 -7.82 9.09
C PHE A 381 0.49 -8.69 7.96
N VAL A 382 1.40 -9.43 7.33
CA VAL A 382 1.11 -10.66 6.58
C VAL A 382 1.61 -11.83 7.41
N PHE A 383 0.77 -12.82 7.64
CA PHE A 383 1.13 -14.04 8.36
C PHE A 383 1.18 -15.22 7.39
N VAL A 384 2.28 -15.98 7.41
CA VAL A 384 2.51 -17.15 6.55
C VAL A 384 2.73 -18.39 7.40
N ASP A 385 1.95 -19.43 7.12
CA ASP A 385 1.97 -20.69 7.88
C ASP A 385 1.42 -21.82 7.00
N ASP A 386 1.93 -23.04 7.16
CA ASP A 386 1.47 -24.23 6.43
C ASP A 386 0.22 -24.86 7.07
N SER A 387 0.05 -24.69 8.38
CA SER A 387 -1.02 -25.28 9.17
C SER A 387 -2.37 -24.62 8.87
N PRO A 388 -3.36 -25.35 8.34
CA PRO A 388 -4.71 -24.84 8.16
C PRO A 388 -5.36 -24.40 9.47
N TYR A 389 -5.01 -25.05 10.59
CA TYR A 389 -5.51 -24.72 11.92
C TYR A 389 -5.00 -23.35 12.38
N GLU A 390 -3.69 -23.11 12.31
CA GLU A 390 -3.10 -21.83 12.72
C GLU A 390 -3.57 -20.68 11.79
N CYS A 391 -3.65 -20.94 10.48
CA CYS A 391 -4.21 -20.00 9.53
C CYS A 391 -5.68 -19.66 9.82
N GLY A 392 -6.52 -20.67 10.12
CA GLY A 392 -7.92 -20.48 10.48
C GLY A 392 -8.09 -19.69 11.77
N LEU A 393 -7.30 -20.01 12.79
CA LEU A 393 -7.30 -19.30 14.07
C LEU A 393 -6.87 -17.84 13.90
N MET A 394 -5.83 -17.57 13.09
CA MET A 394 -5.40 -16.21 12.76
C MET A 394 -6.51 -15.41 12.08
N ARG A 395 -7.19 -15.98 11.07
CA ARG A 395 -8.31 -15.32 10.37
C ARG A 395 -9.49 -15.03 11.30
N TYR A 396 -9.77 -15.92 12.24
CA TYR A 396 -10.87 -15.76 13.20
C TYR A 396 -10.58 -14.69 14.26
N GLU A 397 -9.40 -14.76 14.88
CA GLU A 397 -9.03 -13.90 16.00
C GLU A 397 -8.48 -12.53 15.60
N LEU A 398 -7.85 -12.44 14.42
CA LEU A 398 -7.23 -11.24 13.87
C LEU A 398 -7.56 -11.10 12.38
N PRO A 399 -8.84 -10.89 12.00
CA PRO A 399 -9.29 -10.80 10.60
C PRO A 399 -8.66 -9.67 9.77
N GLN A 400 -8.01 -8.71 10.43
CA GLN A 400 -7.23 -7.64 9.81
C GLN A 400 -5.84 -8.08 9.32
N VAL A 401 -5.28 -9.17 9.88
CA VAL A 401 -4.01 -9.75 9.43
C VAL A 401 -4.24 -10.46 8.10
N SER A 402 -3.36 -10.23 7.13
CA SER A 402 -3.44 -10.95 5.85
C SER A 402 -2.78 -12.32 5.98
N THR A 403 -3.57 -13.38 6.01
CA THR A 403 -3.09 -14.75 6.22
C THR A 403 -2.90 -15.49 4.90
N VAL A 404 -1.64 -15.76 4.56
CA VAL A 404 -1.24 -16.59 3.42
C VAL A 404 -1.01 -18.00 3.93
N GLN A 405 -1.92 -18.91 3.60
CA GLN A 405 -1.73 -20.32 3.91
C GLN A 405 -0.86 -20.94 2.81
N VAL A 406 0.35 -21.35 3.17
CA VAL A 406 1.16 -22.19 2.30
C VAL A 406 0.70 -23.65 2.46
N ASP A 407 0.87 -24.50 1.46
CA ASP A 407 0.43 -25.90 1.53
C ASP A 407 1.61 -26.84 1.77
N ALA A 408 1.33 -28.14 1.77
CA ALA A 408 2.35 -29.17 1.89
C ALA A 408 3.32 -29.22 0.68
N GLU A 409 3.13 -28.41 -0.37
CA GLU A 409 4.02 -28.34 -1.53
C GLU A 409 4.93 -27.09 -1.43
N PRO A 410 6.14 -27.21 -0.85
CA PRO A 410 7.04 -26.08 -0.63
C PRO A 410 7.44 -25.36 -1.92
N ALA A 411 7.40 -26.03 -3.08
CA ALA A 411 7.70 -25.41 -4.37
C ALA A 411 6.73 -24.25 -4.72
N LEU A 412 5.50 -24.28 -4.18
CA LEU A 412 4.47 -23.27 -4.44
C LEU A 412 4.44 -22.14 -3.39
N HIS A 413 5.26 -22.22 -2.33
CA HIS A 413 5.26 -21.21 -1.26
C HIS A 413 5.59 -19.82 -1.77
N VAL A 414 6.55 -19.72 -2.70
CA VAL A 414 6.96 -18.46 -3.32
C VAL A 414 5.80 -17.82 -4.08
N GLU A 415 5.13 -18.58 -4.93
CA GLU A 415 4.00 -18.11 -5.73
C GLU A 415 2.86 -17.63 -4.82
N ARG A 416 2.55 -18.39 -3.77
CA ARG A 416 1.50 -18.04 -2.80
C ARG A 416 1.80 -16.74 -2.03
N LEU A 417 3.04 -16.55 -1.59
CA LEU A 417 3.44 -15.33 -0.86
C LEU A 417 3.38 -14.08 -1.76
N LEU A 418 3.82 -14.20 -3.01
CA LEU A 418 3.95 -13.06 -3.92
C LEU A 418 2.65 -12.72 -4.66
N ALA A 419 1.68 -13.63 -4.73
CA ALA A 419 0.47 -13.49 -5.55
C ALA A 419 -0.34 -12.21 -5.30
N ASP A 420 -0.28 -11.61 -4.12
CA ASP A 420 -1.12 -10.47 -3.71
C ASP A 420 -0.35 -9.15 -3.50
N GLY A 421 0.95 -9.14 -3.83
CA GLY A 421 1.76 -7.92 -3.80
C GLY A 421 1.70 -7.18 -2.46
N TRP A 422 1.54 -7.88 -1.33
CA TRP A 422 1.15 -7.27 -0.04
C TRP A 422 2.05 -6.12 0.42
N PHE A 423 3.30 -6.12 -0.06
CA PHE A 423 4.34 -5.16 0.26
C PHE A 423 4.64 -4.15 -0.86
N ASP A 424 3.85 -4.16 -1.94
CA ASP A 424 4.04 -3.29 -3.09
C ASP A 424 3.97 -1.81 -2.68
N VAL A 425 4.93 -1.05 -3.20
CA VAL A 425 5.02 0.39 -3.05
C VAL A 425 5.36 1.00 -4.40
N ARG A 426 4.90 2.23 -4.66
CA ARG A 426 5.24 2.97 -5.88
C ARG A 426 6.74 3.21 -6.03
N GLU A 427 7.38 3.57 -4.93
CA GLU A 427 8.82 3.84 -4.90
C GLU A 427 9.40 3.38 -3.56
N LEU A 428 10.59 2.79 -3.62
CA LEU A 428 11.38 2.40 -2.46
C LEU A 428 12.40 3.50 -2.16
N THR A 429 12.29 4.15 -1.01
CA THR A 429 13.27 5.17 -0.59
C THR A 429 14.45 4.54 0.14
N THR A 430 15.53 5.31 0.31
CA THR A 430 16.69 4.92 1.14
C THR A 430 16.28 4.62 2.59
N GLU A 431 15.34 5.39 3.14
CA GLU A 431 14.80 5.18 4.49
C GLU A 431 13.88 3.96 4.59
N ASP A 432 13.27 3.50 3.49
CA ASP A 432 12.56 2.22 3.52
C ASP A 432 13.54 1.07 3.74
N ARG A 433 14.69 1.10 3.04
CA ARG A 433 15.73 0.06 3.15
C ARG A 433 16.36 0.00 4.55
N SER A 434 16.48 1.14 5.25
CA SER A 434 16.99 1.17 6.63
C SER A 434 15.92 0.86 7.69
N ARG A 435 14.64 0.69 7.30
CA ARG A 435 13.55 0.41 8.24
C ARG A 435 13.81 -0.77 9.18
N PRO A 436 14.34 -1.93 8.72
CA PRO A 436 14.57 -3.06 9.62
C PRO A 436 15.50 -2.72 10.79
N GLU A 437 16.54 -1.92 10.55
CA GLU A 437 17.46 -1.46 11.61
C GLU A 437 16.75 -0.57 12.63
N LEU A 438 15.89 0.34 12.16
CA LEU A 438 15.11 1.23 13.03
C LEU A 438 14.16 0.46 13.95
N TYR A 439 13.53 -0.61 13.45
CA TYR A 439 12.60 -1.42 14.25
C TYR A 439 13.30 -2.44 15.15
N ARG A 440 14.53 -2.87 14.81
CA ARG A 440 15.41 -3.56 15.77
C ARG A 440 15.74 -2.64 16.95
N GLY A 441 16.05 -1.37 16.68
CA GLY A 441 16.18 -0.35 17.72
C GLY A 441 14.91 -0.19 18.57
N GLU A 442 13.73 -0.27 17.96
CA GLU A 442 12.45 -0.20 18.69
C GLU A 442 12.23 -1.41 19.62
N SER A 443 12.55 -2.62 19.18
CA SER A 443 12.52 -3.80 20.05
C SER A 443 13.48 -3.64 21.23
N ALA A 444 14.72 -3.21 20.96
CA ALA A 444 15.71 -2.95 22.02
C ALA A 444 15.28 -1.83 22.99
N ARG A 445 14.54 -0.81 22.51
CA ARG A 445 13.96 0.24 23.36
C ARG A 445 12.86 -0.30 24.28
N SER A 446 12.05 -1.25 23.80
CA SER A 446 11.04 -1.92 24.60
C SER A 446 11.70 -2.73 25.72
N ASP A 447 12.77 -3.46 25.42
CA ASP A 447 13.53 -4.22 26.42
C ASP A 447 14.20 -3.26 27.42
N PHE A 448 14.81 -2.18 26.93
CA PHE A 448 15.42 -1.14 27.77
C PHE A 448 14.41 -0.46 28.69
N LEU A 449 13.16 -0.25 28.25
CA LEU A 449 12.10 0.30 29.10
C LEU A 449 11.85 -0.58 30.34
N GLN A 450 11.98 -1.90 30.21
CA GLN A 450 11.79 -2.83 31.33
C GLN A 450 12.91 -2.74 32.39
N GLU A 451 14.05 -2.12 32.07
CA GLU A 451 15.15 -1.91 33.01
C GLU A 451 14.92 -0.73 33.97
N PHE A 452 13.89 0.12 33.75
CA PHE A 452 13.62 1.31 34.56
C PHE A 452 12.32 1.17 35.35
N GLU A 453 12.36 1.62 36.61
CA GLU A 453 11.17 1.69 37.48
C GLU A 453 10.29 2.92 37.19
N SER A 454 10.85 3.97 36.56
CA SER A 454 10.13 5.21 36.24
C SER A 454 10.25 5.60 34.77
N THR A 455 9.12 6.01 34.17
CA THR A 455 9.07 6.50 32.78
C THR A 455 9.89 7.79 32.62
N ALA A 456 9.98 8.63 33.65
CA ALA A 456 10.73 9.89 33.60
C ALA A 456 12.24 9.64 33.51
N ASP A 457 12.76 8.64 34.22
CA ASP A 457 14.17 8.25 34.13
C ASP A 457 14.50 7.66 32.76
N TYR A 458 13.64 6.76 32.26
CA TYR A 458 13.75 6.19 30.92
C TYR A 458 13.80 7.28 29.83
N LEU A 459 12.88 8.23 29.84
CA LEU A 459 12.82 9.31 28.85
C LEU A 459 14.06 10.22 28.89
N ARG A 460 14.62 10.48 30.07
CA ARG A 460 15.88 11.23 30.22
C ARG A 460 17.07 10.47 29.64
N GLU A 461 17.17 9.17 29.90
CA GLU A 461 18.27 8.33 29.39
C GLU A 461 18.20 8.05 27.88
N LEU A 462 17.01 8.15 27.28
CA LEU A 462 16.85 8.06 25.82
C LEU A 462 17.57 9.18 25.06
N ARG A 463 17.77 10.36 25.69
CA ARG A 463 18.44 11.54 25.09
C ARG A 463 17.85 11.94 23.74
N ILE A 464 16.56 12.24 23.76
CA ILE A 464 15.79 12.53 22.54
C ILE A 464 16.18 13.92 22.01
N GLU A 465 16.52 13.99 20.73
CA GLU A 465 16.66 15.24 19.99
C GLU A 465 15.65 15.26 18.84
N VAL A 466 14.90 16.35 18.73
CA VAL A 466 13.90 16.60 17.68
C VAL A 466 14.36 17.80 16.87
N ARG A 467 14.36 17.66 15.55
CA ARG A 467 14.61 18.76 14.62
C ARG A 467 13.38 19.05 13.78
N LEU A 468 12.93 20.29 13.79
CA LEU A 468 11.93 20.82 12.88
C LEU A 468 12.60 21.67 11.81
N THR A 469 12.41 21.33 10.54
CA THR A 469 12.92 22.12 9.41
C THR A 469 11.81 22.40 8.41
N ARG A 470 11.91 23.49 7.65
CA ARG A 470 11.04 23.70 6.48
C ARG A 470 11.33 22.58 5.46
N ALA A 471 10.28 22.04 4.86
CA ALA A 471 10.41 21.05 3.80
C ALA A 471 10.96 21.69 2.51
N GLU A 472 11.87 20.97 1.84
CA GLU A 472 12.45 21.38 0.57
C GLU A 472 11.96 20.48 -0.58
N VAL A 473 12.31 20.84 -1.82
CA VAL A 473 11.96 20.04 -3.01
C VAL A 473 12.44 18.59 -2.89
N ALA A 474 13.61 18.38 -2.28
CA ALA A 474 14.16 17.05 -2.03
C ALA A 474 13.31 16.21 -1.05
N ASP A 475 12.48 16.83 -0.21
CA ASP A 475 11.64 16.14 0.77
C ASP A 475 10.28 15.68 0.18
N ILE A 476 9.90 16.12 -1.03
CA ILE A 476 8.55 15.93 -1.61
C ILE A 476 8.11 14.45 -1.57
N GLN A 477 8.93 13.55 -2.10
CA GLN A 477 8.60 12.12 -2.15
C GLN A 477 8.43 11.54 -0.75
N ARG A 478 9.29 11.94 0.17
CA ARG A 478 9.27 11.42 1.54
C ARG A 478 8.07 11.93 2.34
N VAL A 479 7.73 13.20 2.20
CA VAL A 479 6.55 13.80 2.85
C VAL A 479 5.28 13.13 2.34
N SER A 480 5.13 12.98 1.01
CA SER A 480 4.04 12.23 0.38
C SER A 480 3.92 10.82 0.98
N GLN A 481 5.03 10.07 1.00
CA GLN A 481 5.06 8.72 1.54
C GLN A 481 4.67 8.64 3.03
N ILE A 482 5.12 9.58 3.86
CA ILE A 482 4.76 9.66 5.27
C ILE A 482 3.26 9.92 5.43
N THR A 483 2.68 10.79 4.60
CA THR A 483 1.22 11.02 4.60
C THR A 483 0.44 9.78 4.19
N LEU A 484 0.93 8.97 3.26
CA LEU A 484 0.28 7.75 2.80
C LEU A 484 0.37 6.61 3.84
N ARG A 485 1.49 6.47 4.55
CA ARG A 485 1.77 5.28 5.38
C ARG A 485 1.46 5.44 6.87
N THR A 486 1.14 6.65 7.32
CA THR A 486 0.91 6.96 8.74
C THR A 486 -0.58 7.03 9.04
N ASN A 487 -1.06 6.08 9.84
CA ASN A 487 -2.48 5.93 10.15
C ASN A 487 -2.84 6.23 11.62
N GLN A 488 -1.98 5.85 12.56
CA GLN A 488 -2.28 5.92 13.99
C GLN A 488 -2.10 7.33 14.58
N PHE A 489 -0.99 8.00 14.24
CA PHE A 489 -0.77 9.40 14.58
C PHE A 489 -0.87 10.24 13.32
N ASN A 490 -2.10 10.49 12.89
CA ASN A 490 -2.41 11.36 11.76
C ASN A 490 -3.72 12.08 12.07
N MET A 491 -3.66 13.38 12.31
CA MET A 491 -4.80 14.14 12.84
C MET A 491 -5.96 14.20 11.86
N THR A 492 -5.71 14.31 10.56
CA THR A 492 -6.79 14.45 9.55
C THR A 492 -6.82 13.33 8.52
N THR A 493 -5.84 12.42 8.54
CA THR A 493 -5.63 11.39 7.51
C THR A 493 -5.50 11.95 6.09
N LEU A 494 -5.12 13.22 5.96
CA LEU A 494 -4.82 13.84 4.68
C LEU A 494 -3.71 13.04 3.98
N ARG A 495 -4.04 12.49 2.81
CA ARG A 495 -3.14 11.71 1.94
C ARG A 495 -2.74 12.59 0.78
N LEU A 496 -1.45 12.86 0.66
CA LEU A 496 -0.91 13.77 -0.34
C LEU A 496 -0.05 12.98 -1.30
N GLN A 497 -0.33 13.12 -2.58
CA GLN A 497 0.55 12.69 -3.65
C GLN A 497 1.74 13.66 -3.78
N PRO A 498 2.83 13.27 -4.48
CA PRO A 498 3.97 14.17 -4.68
C PRO A 498 3.59 15.53 -5.28
N ALA A 499 2.65 15.55 -6.22
CA ALA A 499 2.13 16.77 -6.82
C ALA A 499 1.44 17.70 -5.80
N ASP A 500 0.65 17.13 -4.87
CA ASP A 500 -0.03 17.90 -3.82
C ASP A 500 0.98 18.53 -2.86
N VAL A 501 2.02 17.78 -2.48
CA VAL A 501 3.11 18.27 -1.63
C VAL A 501 3.85 19.40 -2.35
N GLN A 502 4.19 19.22 -3.63
CA GLN A 502 4.83 20.26 -4.43
C GLN A 502 4.01 21.55 -4.49
N ALA A 503 2.69 21.45 -4.69
CA ALA A 503 1.79 22.60 -4.68
C ALA A 503 1.80 23.33 -3.32
N LEU A 504 1.82 22.58 -2.21
CA LEU A 504 1.94 23.16 -0.86
C LEU A 504 3.29 23.84 -0.62
N LEU A 505 4.39 23.32 -1.17
CA LEU A 505 5.70 23.98 -1.06
C LEU A 505 5.76 25.30 -1.85
N ALA A 506 5.02 25.39 -2.96
CA ALA A 506 4.95 26.58 -3.82
C ALA A 506 3.99 27.66 -3.28
N ASP A 507 3.04 27.29 -2.42
CA ASP A 507 2.07 28.21 -1.84
C ASP A 507 2.71 29.13 -0.77
N PRO A 508 2.70 30.46 -0.94
CA PRO A 508 3.32 31.38 0.01
C PRO A 508 2.61 31.41 1.38
N ALA A 509 1.33 31.04 1.43
CA ALA A 509 0.55 30.93 2.66
C ALA A 509 0.76 29.60 3.39
N ALA A 510 1.41 28.61 2.74
CA ALA A 510 1.69 27.32 3.32
C ALA A 510 3.09 27.24 3.95
N LEU A 511 3.15 26.49 5.05
CA LEU A 511 4.35 26.08 5.75
C LEU A 511 4.27 24.57 5.98
N VAL A 512 5.14 23.83 5.29
CA VAL A 512 5.33 22.40 5.52
C VAL A 512 6.59 22.24 6.36
N LEU A 513 6.45 21.68 7.55
CA LEU A 513 7.56 21.34 8.44
C LEU A 513 7.80 19.84 8.39
N THR A 514 9.06 19.44 8.25
CA THR A 514 9.47 18.05 8.44
C THR A 514 9.94 17.86 9.89
N VAL A 515 9.61 16.71 10.46
CA VAL A 515 10.02 16.31 11.80
C VAL A 515 11.09 15.22 11.66
N ARG A 516 12.29 15.49 12.17
CA ARG A 516 13.37 14.51 12.30
C ARG A 516 13.64 14.25 13.77
N ALA A 517 13.95 13.01 14.13
CA ALA A 517 14.23 12.66 15.52
C ALA A 517 15.40 11.68 15.61
N ARG A 518 16.13 11.73 16.73
CA ARG A 518 17.16 10.75 17.11
C ARG A 518 17.16 10.52 18.60
N ASP A 519 17.69 9.39 19.01
CA ASP A 519 17.87 8.99 20.40
C ASP A 519 19.16 8.18 20.56
N ARG A 520 19.40 7.65 21.76
CA ARG A 520 20.58 6.84 22.09
C ARG A 520 20.79 5.63 21.18
N PHE A 521 19.72 5.08 20.59
CA PHE A 521 19.79 3.92 19.72
C PHE A 521 20.04 4.29 18.25
N GLY A 522 20.04 5.57 17.91
CA GLY A 522 20.44 6.07 16.59
C GLY A 522 19.53 7.17 16.04
N GLU A 523 19.77 7.51 14.77
CA GLU A 523 18.95 8.44 13.99
C GLU A 523 17.65 7.73 13.55
N ASN A 524 16.48 8.32 13.84
CA ASN A 524 15.18 7.79 13.39
C ASN A 524 14.74 8.36 12.02
N GLY A 525 15.56 9.24 11.43
CA GLY A 525 15.32 9.91 10.15
C GLY A 525 14.14 10.89 10.19
N MET A 526 13.50 11.11 9.04
CA MET A 526 12.22 11.84 8.99
C MET A 526 11.12 10.95 9.57
N VAL A 527 10.54 11.44 10.67
CA VAL A 527 9.54 10.76 11.49
C VAL A 527 8.19 11.44 11.45
N GLY A 528 8.01 12.55 10.74
CA GLY A 528 6.70 13.19 10.65
C GLY A 528 6.69 14.45 9.81
N ALA A 529 5.51 15.05 9.69
CA ALA A 529 5.32 16.31 9.01
C ALA A 529 4.16 17.11 9.65
N ILE A 530 4.26 18.44 9.57
CA ILE A 530 3.22 19.37 10.00
C ILE A 530 2.88 20.29 8.82
N PHE A 531 1.61 20.37 8.48
CA PHE A 531 1.10 21.19 7.38
C PHE A 531 0.32 22.35 7.98
N VAL A 532 0.80 23.56 7.73
CA VAL A 532 0.23 24.78 8.28
C VAL A 532 -0.12 25.73 7.16
N ARG A 533 -1.33 26.28 7.17
CA ARG A 533 -1.79 27.33 6.27
C ARG A 533 -2.05 28.61 7.06
N ARG A 534 -1.58 29.75 6.56
CA ARG A 534 -1.86 31.06 7.15
C ARG A 534 -3.12 31.67 6.54
N GLU A 535 -4.00 32.17 7.40
CA GLU A 535 -5.24 32.85 7.00
C GLU A 535 -5.40 34.13 7.85
N GLY A 536 -4.92 35.26 7.31
CA GLY A 536 -4.94 36.53 8.02
C GLY A 536 -4.09 36.50 9.29
N ALA A 537 -4.74 36.74 10.44
CA ALA A 537 -4.10 36.70 11.76
C ALA A 537 -4.03 35.28 12.36
N ASP A 538 -4.71 34.31 11.75
CA ASP A 538 -4.77 32.94 12.25
C ASP A 538 -3.90 31.99 11.41
N ALA A 539 -3.48 30.89 12.03
CA ALA A 539 -2.79 29.79 11.36
C ALA A 539 -3.55 28.48 11.56
N HIS A 540 -3.65 27.67 10.51
CA HIS A 540 -4.42 26.43 10.49
C HIS A 540 -3.47 25.25 10.31
N ILE A 541 -3.39 24.38 11.30
CA ILE A 541 -2.73 23.08 11.18
C ILE A 541 -3.69 22.15 10.44
N GLU A 542 -3.50 22.05 9.13
CA GLU A 542 -4.31 21.21 8.21
C GLU A 542 -4.07 19.72 8.48
N ASN A 543 -2.83 19.37 8.85
CA ASN A 543 -2.52 18.04 9.34
C ASN A 543 -1.25 18.03 10.20
N PHE A 544 -1.23 17.14 11.18
CA PHE A 544 -0.06 16.80 11.95
C PHE A 544 0.04 15.27 12.02
N LEU A 545 1.17 14.73 11.57
CA LEU A 545 1.43 13.31 11.67
C LEU A 545 2.85 12.97 12.12
N LEU A 546 2.95 11.88 12.86
CA LEU A 546 4.18 11.29 13.35
C LEU A 546 4.17 9.79 13.07
N SER A 547 5.31 9.24 12.71
CA SER A 547 5.52 7.82 12.57
C SER A 547 5.39 7.15 13.93
N CYS A 548 4.68 6.02 13.96
CA CYS A 548 4.48 5.18 15.14
C CYS A 548 5.75 4.91 15.96
N ARG A 549 6.92 4.71 15.33
CA ARG A 549 8.19 4.41 16.04
C ARG A 549 8.75 5.50 16.97
N VAL A 550 8.15 6.69 17.03
CA VAL A 550 8.57 7.78 17.91
C VAL A 550 7.46 8.30 18.83
N PHE A 551 6.34 7.58 18.89
CA PHE A 551 5.14 8.00 19.61
C PHE A 551 5.33 8.06 21.14
N SER A 552 4.61 8.98 21.80
CA SER A 552 4.48 9.06 23.27
C SER A 552 5.81 9.26 24.02
N ARG A 553 6.73 10.03 23.45
CA ARG A 553 8.02 10.37 24.07
C ARG A 553 8.21 11.87 24.29
N GLY A 554 7.12 12.65 24.18
CA GLY A 554 7.16 14.12 24.27
C GLY A 554 7.58 14.80 22.96
N ILE A 555 7.74 14.04 21.86
CA ILE A 555 8.10 14.59 20.54
C ILE A 555 6.94 15.42 20.00
N GLU A 556 5.71 14.92 20.12
CA GLU A 556 4.49 15.63 19.75
C GLU A 556 4.35 16.97 20.49
N GLN A 557 4.70 16.97 21.77
CA GLN A 557 4.69 18.16 22.62
C GLN A 557 5.76 19.16 22.17
N ALA A 558 6.99 18.69 21.97
CA ALA A 558 8.10 19.52 21.50
C ALA A 558 7.80 20.14 20.12
N CYS A 559 7.19 19.37 19.22
CA CYS A 559 6.81 19.85 17.89
C CYS A 559 5.77 20.98 17.98
N LEU A 560 4.70 20.79 18.75
CA LEU A 560 3.67 21.81 18.94
C LEU A 560 4.23 23.04 19.67
N ALA A 561 5.03 22.86 20.71
CA ALA A 561 5.70 23.96 21.42
C ALA A 561 6.53 24.83 20.46
N GLY A 562 7.41 24.21 19.66
CA GLY A 562 8.22 24.93 18.68
C GLY A 562 7.40 25.65 17.61
N LEU A 563 6.37 24.98 17.08
CA LEU A 563 5.49 25.58 16.07
C LEU A 563 4.70 26.77 16.62
N LEU A 564 4.09 26.62 17.80
CA LEU A 564 3.29 27.68 18.43
C LEU A 564 4.18 28.89 18.76
N GLU A 565 5.40 28.66 19.25
CA GLU A 565 6.36 29.74 19.51
C GLU A 565 6.75 30.48 18.23
N HIS A 566 7.02 29.74 17.15
CA HIS A 566 7.32 30.32 15.84
C HIS A 566 6.17 31.15 15.28
N LEU A 567 4.94 30.64 15.33
CA LEU A 567 3.76 31.35 14.83
C LEU A 567 3.45 32.60 15.67
N ARG A 568 3.66 32.53 16.99
CA ARG A 568 3.57 33.69 17.89
C ARG A 568 4.61 34.75 17.54
N GLY A 569 5.87 34.36 17.30
CA GLY A 569 6.94 35.27 16.88
C GLY A 569 6.64 35.98 15.55
N GLN A 570 5.87 35.34 14.67
CA GLN A 570 5.42 35.92 13.40
C GLN A 570 4.07 36.66 13.49
N GLY A 571 3.59 36.97 14.71
CA GLY A 571 2.42 37.81 14.93
C GLY A 571 1.06 37.14 14.70
N CYS A 572 0.96 35.81 14.70
CA CYS A 572 -0.34 35.14 14.70
C CYS A 572 -1.08 35.38 16.03
N GLU A 573 -2.40 35.58 15.96
CA GLU A 573 -3.28 35.75 17.12
C GLU A 573 -3.80 34.42 17.66
N SER A 574 -4.09 33.45 16.77
CA SER A 574 -4.48 32.11 17.19
C SER A 574 -4.10 31.02 16.19
N VAL A 575 -4.11 29.77 16.67
CA VAL A 575 -3.82 28.58 15.86
C VAL A 575 -5.00 27.63 15.92
N LEU A 576 -5.50 27.22 14.76
CA LEU A 576 -6.57 26.26 14.61
C LEU A 576 -5.99 24.90 14.23
N GLY A 577 -6.43 23.82 14.87
CA GLY A 577 -6.00 22.45 14.58
C GLY A 577 -7.19 21.58 14.21
N ALA A 578 -7.12 20.91 13.07
CA ALA A 578 -8.18 20.02 12.59
C ALA A 578 -7.93 18.56 13.02
N HIS A 579 -8.99 17.86 13.43
CA HIS A 579 -8.98 16.43 13.70
C HIS A 579 -10.16 15.75 13.00
N ARG A 580 -9.87 14.79 12.11
CA ARG A 580 -10.88 13.94 11.46
C ARG A 580 -10.82 12.56 12.08
N ALA A 581 -11.87 12.19 12.80
CA ALA A 581 -11.89 10.93 13.54
C ALA A 581 -11.97 9.73 12.60
N THR A 582 -11.11 8.75 12.83
CA THR A 582 -11.12 7.44 12.19
C THR A 582 -10.93 6.36 13.25
N ALA A 583 -11.23 5.10 12.92
CA ALA A 583 -10.95 3.99 13.83
C ALA A 583 -9.45 3.88 14.19
N LYS A 584 -8.55 4.27 13.28
CA LYS A 584 -7.10 4.10 13.45
C LYS A 584 -6.42 5.24 14.21
N ASN A 585 -6.94 6.46 14.15
CA ASN A 585 -6.33 7.62 14.82
C ASN A 585 -6.99 7.99 16.16
N ALA A 586 -7.81 7.09 16.73
CA ALA A 586 -8.49 7.34 18.00
C ALA A 586 -7.53 7.73 19.14
N GLY A 587 -6.29 7.21 19.14
CA GLY A 587 -5.27 7.49 20.15
C GLY A 587 -4.77 8.96 20.15
N VAL A 588 -5.01 9.73 19.10
CA VAL A 588 -4.62 11.15 19.00
C VAL A 588 -5.80 12.11 19.10
N ARG A 589 -7.03 11.62 19.31
CA ARG A 589 -8.24 12.45 19.40
C ARG A 589 -8.09 13.61 20.38
N ASP A 590 -7.47 13.34 21.52
CA ASP A 590 -7.35 14.29 22.62
C ASP A 590 -5.97 15.02 22.61
N LEU A 591 -5.20 14.90 21.52
CA LEU A 591 -3.87 15.53 21.37
C LEU A 591 -3.92 17.04 21.56
N TYR A 592 -4.77 17.73 20.81
CA TYR A 592 -4.87 19.19 20.87
C TYR A 592 -5.31 19.68 22.26
N SER A 593 -6.31 19.02 22.84
CA SER A 593 -6.79 19.35 24.20
C SER A 593 -5.74 19.15 25.28
N ARG A 594 -4.89 18.12 25.17
CA ARG A 594 -3.76 17.92 26.10
C ARG A 594 -2.72 19.03 26.04
N PHE A 595 -2.64 19.75 24.92
CA PHE A 595 -1.63 20.77 24.67
C PHE A 595 -2.22 22.18 24.53
N GLY A 596 -3.25 22.49 25.31
CA GLY A 596 -3.74 23.85 25.50
C GLY A 596 -4.69 24.37 24.41
N PHE A 597 -5.11 23.53 23.47
CA PHE A 597 -6.15 23.94 22.52
C PHE A 597 -7.54 23.64 23.09
N GLU A 598 -8.47 24.57 22.87
CA GLU A 598 -9.87 24.43 23.25
C GLU A 598 -10.73 24.02 22.05
N ARG A 599 -11.77 23.23 22.27
CA ARG A 599 -12.67 22.83 21.18
C ARG A 599 -13.40 24.07 20.65
N TYR A 600 -13.27 24.35 19.36
CA TYR A 600 -13.83 25.54 18.72
C TYR A 600 -15.07 25.22 17.89
N ARG A 601 -14.99 24.18 17.06
CA ARG A 601 -16.08 23.75 16.19
C ARG A 601 -16.08 22.23 16.04
N ASP A 602 -17.27 21.65 15.87
CA ASP A 602 -17.45 20.24 15.53
C ASP A 602 -18.61 20.14 14.55
N ASP A 603 -18.37 19.62 13.35
CA ASP A 603 -19.40 19.42 12.33
C ASP A 603 -19.77 17.94 12.14
N GLY A 604 -19.25 17.06 13.01
CA GLY A 604 -19.47 15.62 12.98
C GLY A 604 -18.48 14.86 12.09
N ALA A 605 -17.88 15.50 11.08
CA ALA A 605 -16.81 14.90 10.26
C ALA A 605 -15.42 15.35 10.73
N GLU A 606 -15.30 16.61 11.15
CA GLU A 606 -14.08 17.23 11.63
C GLU A 606 -14.34 18.01 12.92
N THR A 607 -13.45 17.85 13.89
CA THR A 607 -13.38 18.69 15.08
C THR A 607 -12.22 19.67 14.93
N THR A 608 -12.52 20.96 15.03
CA THR A 608 -11.52 22.03 15.05
C THR A 608 -11.26 22.50 16.46
N TYR A 609 -9.99 22.61 16.83
CA TYR A 609 -9.52 23.13 18.11
C TYR A 609 -8.79 24.45 17.91
N ARG A 610 -8.79 25.34 18.91
CA ARG A 610 -8.16 26.67 18.85
C ARG A 610 -7.20 26.87 20.02
N HIS A 611 -6.00 27.36 19.73
CA HIS A 611 -5.00 27.79 20.71
C HIS A 611 -4.81 29.31 20.63
N PRO A 612 -4.98 30.07 21.73
CA PRO A 612 -4.93 31.54 21.71
C PRO A 612 -3.52 32.14 21.76
N LEU A 613 -2.47 31.31 21.74
CA LEU A 613 -1.04 31.70 21.75
C LEU A 613 -0.55 32.56 22.94
N ARG A 614 -1.39 32.77 23.97
CA ARG A 614 -1.04 33.52 25.18
C ARG A 614 -0.03 32.74 26.03
N ASP A 615 -0.36 31.51 26.36
CA ASP A 615 0.47 30.59 27.14
C ASP A 615 0.95 29.45 26.23
N VAL A 616 2.10 29.65 25.58
CA VAL A 616 2.70 28.63 24.72
C VAL A 616 3.32 27.53 25.59
N LEU A 617 3.13 26.29 25.15
CA LEU A 617 3.61 25.11 25.85
C LEU A 617 5.13 25.07 25.94
N ALA A 618 5.67 24.58 27.05
CA ALA A 618 7.10 24.33 27.18
C ALA A 618 7.50 23.03 26.47
N VAL A 619 8.71 23.02 25.91
CA VAL A 619 9.36 21.80 25.42
C VAL A 619 9.64 20.89 26.63
N PRO A 620 9.37 19.58 26.57
CA PRO A 620 9.70 18.66 27.66
C PRO A 620 11.19 18.68 28.00
N GLU A 621 11.54 18.63 29.29
CA GLU A 621 12.93 18.74 29.75
C GLU A 621 13.86 17.66 29.17
N HIS A 622 13.32 16.47 28.89
CA HIS A 622 14.07 15.35 28.32
C HIS A 622 14.21 15.40 26.79
N VAL A 623 13.63 16.41 26.12
CA VAL A 623 13.70 16.58 24.67
C VAL A 623 14.51 17.82 24.32
N ARG A 624 15.57 17.63 23.53
CA ARG A 624 16.29 18.72 22.89
C ARG A 624 15.62 19.08 21.57
N LEU A 625 14.94 20.23 21.52
CA LEU A 625 14.34 20.74 20.28
C LEU A 625 15.32 21.64 19.52
N LEU A 626 15.50 21.37 18.22
CA LEU A 626 16.18 22.21 17.25
C LEU A 626 15.15 22.70 16.24
N PHE A 627 14.83 23.99 16.25
CA PHE A 627 13.89 24.59 15.31
C PHE A 627 14.66 25.42 14.29
N ASP A 628 14.73 24.94 13.05
CA ASP A 628 15.52 25.53 11.97
C ASP A 628 14.60 25.89 10.79
N VAL A 629 13.96 27.04 10.94
CA VAL A 629 13.10 27.63 9.90
C VAL A 629 13.60 29.07 9.72
N PRO A 630 14.41 29.36 8.69
CA PRO A 630 14.86 30.71 8.44
C PRO A 630 13.65 31.62 8.22
N GLU A 631 13.67 32.82 8.83
CA GLU A 631 12.68 33.85 8.56
C GLU A 631 12.71 34.14 7.06
N LYS A 632 11.55 34.11 6.39
CA LYS A 632 11.46 34.60 5.01
C LYS A 632 11.98 36.03 5.03
N GLU A 633 13.05 36.31 4.27
CA GLU A 633 13.35 37.67 3.86
C GLU A 633 12.07 38.21 3.22
N THR A 634 11.45 39.16 3.90
CA THR A 634 10.30 39.90 3.41
C THR A 634 10.73 40.59 2.12
N ALA A 635 10.41 39.99 0.98
CA ALA A 635 10.49 40.68 -0.30
C ALA A 635 9.38 41.73 -0.29
N LEU A 636 9.79 42.96 0.03
CA LEU A 636 9.02 44.19 -0.14
C LEU A 636 8.67 44.43 -1.60
#